data_AF-A0A7W1UG40-F1
#
_entry.id   AF-A0A7W1UG40-F1
#
_cell.length_a   1.000
_cell.length_b   1.000
_cell.length_c   1.000
_cell.angle_alpha   90.00
_cell.angle_beta   90.00
_cell.angle_gamma   90.00
#
_symmetry.space_group_name_H-M   'P 1'
#
loop_
_entity.id
_entity.type
_entity.pdbx_description
1 polymer ?
#
loop_
_entity_poly.entity_id
_entity_poly.type
_entity_poly.pdbx_seq_one_letter_code
_entity_poly.pdbx_strand_id
1 'polypeptide(L)' 'GQRLGDLGSRIIAEVFAGLLAGDPNSYLHATPAWTPGSPFTMTGTVTVPDLLQIAGVA' A
#
# COMPACT_ATOMS: atom_id res chain seq x y z
N GLY A 1 6.06 -15.36 4.65
CA GLY A 1 6.32 -16.45 5.61
C GLY A 1 6.79 -16.02 7.00
N GLN A 2 7.44 -14.87 7.19
CA GLN A 2 8.28 -14.65 8.39
C GLN A 2 7.58 -14.64 9.77
N ARG A 3 6.27 -14.37 9.83
CA ARG A 3 5.49 -14.37 11.09
C ARG A 3 4.35 -15.38 11.13
N LEU A 4 3.86 -15.79 9.96
CA LEU A 4 2.65 -16.62 9.80
C LEU A 4 2.97 -18.04 9.30
N GLY A 5 4.25 -18.38 9.16
CA GLY A 5 4.68 -19.59 8.45
C GLY A 5 4.34 -19.52 6.96
N ASP A 6 4.74 -20.55 6.21
CA ASP A 6 4.60 -20.54 4.75
C ASP A 6 3.13 -20.57 4.33
N LEU A 7 2.34 -21.50 4.87
CA LEU A 7 0.92 -21.64 4.56
C LEU A 7 0.12 -20.39 4.93
N GLY A 8 0.20 -19.94 6.19
CA GLY A 8 -0.55 -18.78 6.66
C GLY A 8 -0.20 -17.51 5.89
N SER A 9 1.08 -17.34 5.54
CA SER A 9 1.50 -16.21 4.71
C SER A 9 1.02 -16.30 3.28
N ARG A 10 0.92 -17.51 2.70
CA ARG A 10 0.42 -17.71 1.33
C ARG A 10 -1.05 -17.36 1.25
N ILE A 11 -1.86 -17.86 2.18
CA ILE A 11 -3.30 -17.57 2.24
C ILE A 11 -3.53 -16.05 2.29
N ILE A 12 -2.87 -15.38 3.25
CA ILE A 12 -3.06 -13.93 3.42
C ILE A 12 -2.53 -13.15 2.21
N ALA A 13 -1.37 -13.52 1.67
CA ALA A 13 -0.83 -12.87 0.49
C ALA A 13 -1.76 -12.98 -0.72
N GLU A 14 -2.37 -14.16 -0.93
CA GLU A 14 -3.34 -14.37 -2.02
C GLU A 14 -4.62 -13.58 -1.81
N VAL A 15 -5.11 -13.42 -0.57
CA VAL A 15 -6.24 -12.54 -0.28
C VAL A 15 -5.93 -11.09 -0.64
N PHE A 16 -4.79 -10.55 -0.19
CA PHE A 16 -4.40 -9.18 -0.55
C PHE A 16 -4.22 -8.99 -2.05
N ALA A 17 -3.57 -9.95 -2.73
CA ALA A 17 -3.42 -9.91 -4.18
C ALA A 17 -4.77 -9.97 -4.89
N GLY A 18 -5.70 -10.81 -4.42
CA GLY A 18 -7.05 -10.92 -4.95
C GLY A 18 -7.87 -9.65 -4.73
N LEU A 19 -7.77 -9.00 -3.58
CA LEU A 19 -8.42 -7.70 -3.33
C LEU A 19 -7.88 -6.62 -4.27
N LEU A 20 -6.56 -6.51 -4.42
CA LEU A 20 -5.94 -5.55 -5.33
C LEU A 20 -6.32 -5.81 -6.79
N ALA A 21 -6.36 -7.07 -7.22
CA ALA A 21 -6.72 -7.43 -8.59
C ALA A 21 -8.23 -7.44 -8.85
N GLY A 22 -9.07 -7.57 -7.82
CA GLY A 22 -10.52 -7.72 -7.94
C GLY A 22 -11.28 -6.41 -7.79
N ASP A 23 -10.74 -5.43 -7.07
CA ASP A 23 -11.37 -4.13 -6.88
C ASP A 23 -11.13 -3.22 -8.11
N PRO A 24 -12.18 -2.77 -8.83
CA PRO A 24 -12.03 -1.84 -9.96
C PRO A 24 -11.45 -0.48 -9.56
N ASN A 25 -11.60 -0.09 -8.29
CA ASN A 25 -11.03 1.13 -7.74
C ASN A 25 -9.68 0.90 -7.04
N SER A 26 -9.12 -0.31 -7.12
CA SER A 26 -7.82 -0.59 -6.54
C SER A 26 -6.75 0.30 -7.18
N TYR A 27 -5.66 0.53 -6.45
CA TYR A 27 -4.50 1.24 -6.99
C TYR A 27 -3.98 0.65 -8.32
N LEU A 28 -4.11 -0.67 -8.51
CA LEU A 28 -3.67 -1.33 -9.75
C LEU A 28 -4.54 -0.95 -10.96
N HIS A 29 -5.84 -0.73 -10.75
CA HIS A 29 -6.81 -0.46 -11.82
C HIS A 29 -7.14 1.02 -11.99
N ALA A 30 -7.05 1.83 -10.93
CA ALA A 30 -7.46 3.23 -10.89
C ALA A 30 -6.53 4.20 -11.66
N THR A 31 -5.85 3.73 -12.71
CA THR A 31 -4.80 4.44 -13.47
C THR A 31 -3.64 4.93 -12.58
N PRO A 32 -2.52 4.18 -12.47
CA PRO A 32 -1.41 4.47 -11.55
C PRO A 32 -0.56 5.69 -11.95
N ALA A 33 -1.10 6.59 -12.79
CA ALA A 33 -0.49 7.88 -13.09
C ALA A 33 -0.52 8.83 -11.88
N TRP A 34 -1.13 8.42 -10.77
CA TRP A 34 -1.04 9.17 -9.52
C TRP A 34 0.42 9.28 -9.08
N THR A 35 0.98 10.45 -9.38
CA THR A 35 2.26 10.89 -8.85
C THR A 35 1.95 11.71 -7.61
N PRO A 36 2.45 11.33 -6.42
CA PRO A 36 2.25 12.11 -5.22
C PRO A 36 2.82 13.53 -5.45
N GLY A 37 1.96 14.55 -5.44
CA GLY A 37 2.38 15.95 -5.47
C GLY A 37 2.77 16.44 -4.07
N SER A 38 3.18 17.70 -3.93
CA SER A 38 3.33 18.32 -2.60
C SER A 38 2.09 18.04 -1.73
N PRO A 39 2.23 17.56 -0.49
CA PRO A 39 3.44 17.50 0.37
C PRO A 39 4.24 16.20 0.29
N PHE A 40 3.89 15.25 -0.59
CA PHE A 40 4.59 13.99 -0.76
C PHE A 40 5.88 14.21 -1.57
N THR A 41 6.88 14.88 -0.98
CA THR A 41 8.18 15.16 -1.61
C THR A 41 9.21 14.05 -1.41
N MET A 42 8.82 12.96 -0.74
CA MET A 42 9.71 11.87 -0.38
C MET A 42 9.87 10.88 -1.53
N THR A 43 11.12 10.56 -1.87
CA THR A 43 11.48 9.46 -2.77
C THR A 43 12.04 8.31 -1.95
N GLY A 44 11.63 7.08 -2.25
CA GLY A 44 12.08 5.87 -1.53
C GLY A 44 11.07 5.39 -0.50
N THR A 45 11.56 4.88 0.64
CA THR A 45 10.71 4.30 1.68
C THR A 45 9.94 5.38 2.43
N VAL A 46 8.62 5.35 2.33
CA VAL A 46 7.72 6.17 3.14
C VAL A 46 7.20 5.32 4.30
N THR A 47 7.25 5.88 5.51
CA THR A 47 6.78 5.23 6.73
C THR A 47 5.44 5.79 7.18
N VAL A 48 4.72 5.06 8.04
CA VAL A 48 3.41 5.52 8.55
C VAL A 48 3.50 6.86 9.28
N PRO A 49 4.52 7.14 10.12
CA PRO A 49 4.71 8.47 10.70
C PRO A 49 4.78 9.61 9.66
N ASP A 50 5.46 9.38 8.53
CA ASP A 50 5.56 10.38 7.45
C ASP A 50 4.17 10.70 6.89
N LEU A 51 3.31 9.68 6.77
CA LEU A 51 1.92 9.86 6.33
C LEU A 51 1.09 10.68 7.34
N LEU A 52 1.33 10.50 8.64
CA LEU A 52 0.65 11.27 9.69
C LEU A 52 1.08 12.73 9.69
N GLN A 53 2.37 12.98 9.48
CA GLN A 53 2.91 14.33 9.32
C GLN A 53 2.33 15.04 8.09
N ILE A 54 2.23 14.32 6.96
CA ILE A 54 1.60 14.82 5.73
C ILE A 54 0.11 15.14 5.93
N ALA A 55 -0.60 14.31 6.70
CA ALA A 55 -2.00 14.53 7.03
C ALA A 55 -2.23 15.65 8.06
N GLY A 56 -1.17 16.23 8.65
CA GLY A 56 -1.24 17.33 9.61
C GLY A 56 -1.82 16.93 10.98
N VAL A 57 -1.74 15.65 11.34
CA VAL A 57 -2.29 15.08 12.58
C VAL A 57 -1.21 14.61 13.58
N ALA A 58 0.06 14.87 13.26
CA ALA A 58 1.21 14.62 14.12
C ALA A 58 1.92 15.92 14.49
#